data_AF-A0A8J7PQG4-F1
#
_entry.id   AF-A0A8J7PQG4-F1
#
_cell.length_a   1.000
_cell.length_b   1.000
_cell.length_c   1.000
_cell.angle_alpha   90.00
_cell.angle_beta   90.00
_cell.angle_gamma   90.00
#
_symmetry.space_group_name_H-M   'P 1'
#
loop_
_entity.id
_entity.type
_entity.pdbx_description
1 polymer ?
#
loop_
_entity_poly.entity_id
_entity_poly.type
_entity_poly.pdbx_seq_one_letter_code
_entity_poly.pdbx_strand_id
1 'polypeptide(L)'
;MVAKQAEDIKKGISLNKNANQEQIIDQYKILSDSINTSNQQRESANNFWVTVNSLGISSIVYIRDIFNLNNQQKPLIIWVLVLLGFVLCCSWLSYLATIKKTIEQKRALLLVIENYLPLPIFGTLLHKAYLDEIKNSLTLREMFVPISFLAAYILLGLILIMSHN
;
A
#
# COMPACT_ATOMS: atom_id res chain seq x y z
N MET A 1 4.13 0.99 -17.85
CA MET A 1 3.52 -0.26 -17.31
C MET A 1 2.00 -0.25 -17.42
N VAL A 2 1.31 0.79 -16.93
CA VAL A 2 -0.16 0.94 -17.03
C VAL A 2 -0.68 0.94 -18.47
N ALA A 3 0.00 1.60 -19.41
CA ALA A 3 -0.41 1.60 -20.83
C ALA A 3 -0.41 0.20 -21.47
N LYS A 4 0.59 -0.63 -21.16
CA LYS A 4 0.67 -2.03 -21.62
C LYS A 4 -0.42 -2.90 -20.99
N GLN A 5 -0.69 -2.72 -19.69
CA GLN A 5 -1.81 -3.39 -19.01
C GLN A 5 -3.16 -2.97 -19.60
N ALA A 6 -3.35 -1.70 -19.94
CA ALA A 6 -4.58 -1.23 -20.58
C ALA A 6 -4.78 -1.88 -21.96
N GLU A 7 -3.71 -2.08 -22.72
CA GLU A 7 -3.76 -2.78 -24.01
C GLU A 7 -4.11 -4.27 -23.87
N ASP A 8 -3.54 -4.95 -22.87
CA ASP A 8 -3.86 -6.36 -22.57
C ASP A 8 -5.31 -6.51 -22.06
N ILE A 9 -5.77 -5.60 -21.20
CA ILE A 9 -7.16 -5.56 -20.72
C ILE A 9 -8.12 -5.26 -21.88
N LYS A 10 -7.76 -4.34 -22.78
CA LYS A 10 -8.56 -4.00 -23.96
C LYS A 10 -8.79 -5.20 -24.88
N LYS A 11 -7.81 -6.11 -25.02
CA LYS A 11 -7.97 -7.34 -25.81
C LYS A 11 -8.99 -8.32 -25.21
N GLY A 12 -9.20 -8.27 -23.89
CA GLY A 12 -10.15 -9.13 -23.18
C GLY A 12 -11.55 -8.53 -22.99
N ILE A 13 -11.74 -7.24 -23.27
CA ILE A 13 -13.02 -6.55 -23.08
C ILE A 13 -13.74 -6.43 -24.42
N SER A 14 -14.84 -7.15 -24.55
CA SER A 14 -15.86 -6.89 -25.56
C SER A 14 -16.98 -6.06 -24.95
N LEU A 15 -17.30 -4.91 -25.53
CA LEU A 15 -18.52 -4.21 -25.18
C LEU A 15 -19.73 -5.12 -25.39
N ASN A 16 -20.63 -5.14 -24.42
CA ASN A 16 -21.94 -5.73 -24.62
C ASN A 16 -22.66 -4.92 -25.70
N LYS A 17 -23.05 -5.57 -26.81
CA LYS A 17 -23.70 -4.91 -27.96
C LYS A 17 -25.00 -4.20 -27.61
N ASN A 18 -25.61 -4.54 -26.47
CA ASN A 18 -26.84 -3.95 -25.97
C ASN A 18 -26.61 -2.83 -24.93
N ALA A 19 -25.35 -2.51 -24.61
CA ALA A 19 -25.05 -1.47 -23.64
C ALA A 19 -25.39 -0.09 -24.22
N ASN A 20 -26.27 0.65 -23.53
CA ASN A 20 -26.55 2.03 -23.90
C ASN A 20 -25.52 2.98 -23.27
N GLN A 21 -25.49 4.23 -23.73
CA GLN A 21 -24.51 5.22 -23.28
C GLN A 21 -24.63 5.57 -21.78
N GLU A 22 -25.85 5.52 -21.24
CA GLU A 22 -26.12 5.75 -19.81
C GLU A 22 -25.46 4.67 -18.94
N GLN A 23 -25.60 3.40 -19.30
CA GLN A 23 -24.95 2.29 -18.60
C GLN A 23 -23.42 2.38 -18.62
N ILE A 24 -22.83 2.85 -19.72
CA ILE A 24 -21.38 3.06 -19.83
C ILE A 24 -20.93 4.18 -18.88
N ILE A 25 -21.67 5.29 -18.85
CA ILE A 25 -21.41 6.42 -17.95
C ILE A 25 -21.52 5.99 -16.49
N ASP A 26 -22.53 5.19 -16.14
CA ASP A 26 -22.71 4.73 -14.76
C ASP A 26 -21.63 3.72 -14.33
N GLN A 27 -21.23 2.79 -15.20
CA GLN A 27 -20.08 1.91 -14.93
C GLN A 27 -18.79 2.70 -14.74
N TYR A 28 -18.59 3.75 -15.53
CA TYR A 28 -17.44 4.64 -15.40
C TYR A 28 -17.44 5.38 -14.05
N LYS A 29 -18.58 5.92 -13.61
CA LYS A 29 -18.71 6.57 -12.28
C LYS A 29 -18.40 5.58 -11.16
N ILE A 30 -19.04 4.40 -11.18
CA ILE A 30 -18.82 3.34 -10.18
C ILE A 30 -17.33 2.96 -10.10
N LEU A 31 -16.67 2.81 -11.25
CA LEU A 31 -15.25 2.48 -11.29
C LEU A 31 -14.37 3.62 -10.76
N SER A 32 -14.65 4.87 -11.14
CA SER A 32 -13.97 6.05 -10.63
C SER A 32 -14.08 6.15 -9.10
N ASP A 33 -15.28 5.96 -8.55
CA ASP A 33 -15.53 5.97 -7.11
C ASP A 33 -14.84 4.79 -6.40
N SER A 34 -14.81 3.62 -7.04
CA SER A 34 -14.10 2.45 -6.54
C SER A 34 -12.59 2.68 -6.47
N ILE A 35 -12.01 3.41 -7.43
CA ILE A 35 -10.59 3.81 -7.40
C ILE A 35 -10.34 4.78 -6.25
N ASN A 36 -11.20 5.80 -6.10
CA ASN A 36 -11.09 6.77 -5.01
C ASN A 36 -11.16 6.09 -3.63
N THR A 37 -12.15 5.22 -3.44
CA THR A 37 -12.31 4.39 -2.23
C THR A 37 -11.05 3.56 -1.94
N SER A 38 -10.46 2.93 -2.96
CA SER A 38 -9.21 2.18 -2.78
C SER A 38 -8.02 3.07 -2.40
N ASN A 39 -7.94 4.30 -2.90
CA ASN A 39 -6.90 5.25 -2.46
C ASN A 39 -7.10 5.65 -0.99
N GLN A 40 -8.34 5.93 -0.57
CA GLN A 40 -8.67 6.24 0.82
C GLN A 40 -8.35 5.07 1.77
N GLN A 41 -8.67 3.84 1.36
CA GLN A 41 -8.31 2.63 2.10
C GLN A 41 -6.80 2.49 2.27
N ARG A 42 -6.02 2.78 1.20
CA ARG A 42 -4.55 2.77 1.26
C ARG A 42 -4.01 3.78 2.28
N GLU A 43 -4.55 5.00 2.27
CA GLU A 43 -4.14 6.06 3.21
C GLU A 43 -4.50 5.70 4.66
N SER A 44 -5.72 5.23 4.90
CA SER A 44 -6.15 4.77 6.22
C SER A 44 -5.31 3.60 6.73
N ALA A 45 -4.97 2.64 5.86
CA ALA A 45 -4.13 1.52 6.22
C ALA A 45 -2.71 1.97 6.58
N ASN A 46 -2.13 2.94 5.86
CA ASN A 46 -0.82 3.50 6.21
C ASN A 46 -0.82 4.07 7.63
N ASN A 47 -1.84 4.83 8.00
CA ASN A 47 -1.97 5.37 9.36
C ASN A 47 -2.07 4.26 10.41
N PHE A 48 -2.84 3.20 10.13
CA PHE A 48 -2.91 2.01 10.98
C PHE A 48 -1.54 1.36 11.17
N TRP A 49 -0.81 1.11 10.08
CA TRP A 49 0.49 0.45 10.11
C TRP A 49 1.56 1.27 10.86
N VAL A 50 1.58 2.60 10.67
CA VAL A 50 2.45 3.50 11.44
C VAL A 50 2.12 3.42 12.94
N THR A 51 0.84 3.44 13.28
CA THR A 51 0.39 3.43 14.68
C THR A 51 0.79 2.14 15.38
N VAL A 52 0.47 0.97 14.80
CA VAL A 52 0.78 -0.32 15.43
C VAL A 52 2.28 -0.55 15.59
N ASN A 53 3.10 -0.12 14.62
CA ASN A 53 4.55 -0.25 14.73
C ASN A 53 5.15 0.76 15.73
N SER A 54 4.61 1.98 15.80
CA SER A 54 5.03 2.98 16.81
C SER A 54 4.72 2.50 18.22
N LEU A 55 3.54 1.89 18.41
CA LEU A 55 3.19 1.23 19.66
C LEU A 55 4.14 0.07 19.98
N GLY A 56 4.45 -0.79 19.01
CA GLY A 56 5.39 -1.91 19.17
C GLY A 56 6.77 -1.45 19.65
N ILE A 57 7.37 -0.46 18.99
CA ILE A 57 8.65 0.12 19.41
C ILE A 57 8.55 0.75 20.80
N SER A 58 7.49 1.53 21.06
CA SER A 58 7.29 2.17 22.36
C SER A 58 7.15 1.15 23.49
N SER A 59 6.43 0.05 23.26
CA SER A 59 6.30 -1.06 24.20
C SER A 59 7.64 -1.73 24.48
N ILE A 60 8.49 -1.93 23.46
CA ILE A 60 9.84 -2.48 23.64
C ILE A 60 10.68 -1.59 24.55
N VAL A 61 10.70 -0.27 24.28
CA VAL A 61 11.46 0.70 25.10
C VAL A 61 10.92 0.75 26.52
N TYR A 62 9.59 0.80 26.69
CA TYR A 62 8.94 0.80 28.00
C TYR A 62 9.28 -0.45 28.83
N ILE A 63 9.22 -1.64 28.22
CA ILE A 63 9.54 -2.90 28.90
C ILE A 63 11.02 -2.98 29.28
N ARG A 64 11.90 -2.44 28.43
CA ARG A 64 13.34 -2.39 28.68
C ARG A 64 13.67 -1.51 29.88
N ASP A 65 13.19 -0.27 29.90
CA ASP A 65 13.71 0.77 30.78
C ASP A 65 12.86 1.01 32.05
N ILE A 66 11.54 0.81 31.96
CA ILE A 66 10.60 1.26 33.01
C ILE A 66 9.95 0.08 33.72
N PHE A 67 9.67 -1.01 32.99
CA PHE A 67 8.81 -2.06 33.52
C PHE A 67 9.58 -3.02 34.45
N ASN A 68 9.15 -3.12 35.70
CA ASN A 68 9.76 -4.00 36.72
C ASN A 68 9.27 -5.46 36.59
N LEU A 69 9.68 -6.12 35.51
CA LEU A 69 9.54 -7.58 35.37
C LEU A 69 10.75 -8.32 35.95
N ASN A 70 10.55 -9.61 36.24
CA ASN A 70 11.66 -10.50 36.59
C ASN A 70 12.69 -10.55 35.45
N ASN A 71 13.99 -10.43 35.77
CA ASN A 71 15.07 -10.24 34.79
C ASN A 71 15.15 -11.37 33.74
N GLN A 72 14.63 -12.56 34.04
CA GLN A 72 14.61 -13.69 33.12
C GLN A 72 13.49 -13.63 32.06
N GLN A 73 12.38 -12.94 32.35
CA GLN A 73 11.22 -12.89 31.44
C GLN A 73 11.26 -11.70 30.47
N LYS A 74 11.96 -10.61 30.85
CA LYS A 74 12.09 -9.40 30.02
C LYS A 74 12.64 -9.68 28.62
N PRO A 75 13.76 -10.41 28.45
CA PRO A 75 14.35 -10.61 27.13
C PRO A 75 13.43 -11.41 26.21
N LEU A 76 12.73 -12.41 26.76
CA LEU A 76 11.79 -13.24 26.01
C LEU A 76 10.62 -12.40 25.46
N ILE A 77 10.03 -11.53 26.28
CA ILE A 77 8.92 -10.67 25.84
C ILE A 77 9.38 -9.67 24.77
N ILE A 78 10.56 -9.06 24.95
CA ILE A 78 11.11 -8.14 23.95
C ILE A 78 11.37 -8.88 22.63
N TRP A 79 11.91 -10.11 22.66
CA TRP A 79 12.10 -10.92 21.46
C TRP A 79 10.79 -11.20 20.73
N VAL A 80 9.73 -11.57 21.45
CA VAL A 80 8.41 -11.78 20.86
C VAL A 80 7.90 -10.50 20.19
N LEU A 81 8.06 -9.34 20.83
CA LEU A 81 7.65 -8.05 20.26
C LEU A 81 8.47 -7.67 19.02
N VAL A 82 9.79 -7.92 19.01
CA VAL A 82 10.65 -7.69 17.85
C VAL A 82 10.23 -8.57 16.67
N LEU A 83 9.98 -9.87 16.91
CA LEU A 83 9.52 -10.79 15.87
C LEU A 83 8.12 -10.39 15.34
N LEU A 84 7.21 -10.01 16.23
CA LEU A 84 5.89 -9.52 15.84
C LEU A 84 6.01 -8.25 14.97
N GLY A 85 6.86 -7.30 15.37
CA GLY A 85 7.15 -6.09 14.60
C GLY A 85 7.70 -6.37 13.21
N PHE A 86 8.61 -7.35 13.10
CA PHE A 86 9.15 -7.81 11.81
C PHE A 86 8.03 -8.36 10.90
N VAL A 87 7.17 -9.23 11.44
CA VAL A 87 6.01 -9.79 10.71
C VAL A 87 5.04 -8.69 10.26
N LEU A 88 4.80 -7.68 11.11
CA LEU A 88 3.94 -6.54 10.77
C LEU A 88 4.54 -5.71 9.63
N CYS A 89 5.85 -5.47 9.63
CA CYS A 89 6.52 -4.76 8.54
C CYS A 89 6.44 -5.52 7.21
N CYS A 90 6.68 -6.84 7.22
CA CYS A 90 6.56 -7.69 6.03
C CYS A 90 5.11 -7.73 5.50
N SER A 91 4.13 -7.77 6.42
CA SER A 91 2.71 -7.73 6.08
C SER A 91 2.31 -6.39 5.47
N TRP A 92 2.83 -5.28 5.99
CA TRP A 92 2.61 -3.94 5.45
C TRP A 92 3.17 -3.81 4.02
N LEU A 93 4.40 -4.27 3.78
CA LEU A 93 4.99 -4.28 2.43
C LEU A 93 4.15 -5.09 1.44
N SER A 94 3.68 -6.26 1.86
CA SER A 94 2.82 -7.12 1.03
C SER A 94 1.46 -6.47 0.74
N TYR A 95 0.88 -5.79 1.73
CA TYR A 95 -0.35 -5.02 1.58
C TYR A 95 -0.19 -3.88 0.57
N LEU A 96 0.89 -3.08 0.68
CA LEU A 96 1.19 -1.98 -0.25
C LEU A 96 1.34 -2.48 -1.69
N ALA A 97 2.03 -3.60 -1.89
CA ALA A 97 2.18 -4.20 -3.22
C ALA A 97 0.82 -4.63 -3.81
N THR A 98 -0.04 -5.24 -2.97
CA THR A 98 -1.35 -5.75 -3.39
C THR A 98 -2.31 -4.62 -3.74
N ILE A 99 -2.46 -3.62 -2.86
CA ILE A 99 -3.40 -2.51 -3.09
C ILE A 99 -2.97 -1.66 -4.29
N LYS A 100 -1.66 -1.45 -4.48
CA LYS A 100 -1.13 -0.78 -5.66
C LYS A 100 -1.55 -1.51 -6.94
N LYS A 101 -1.33 -2.82 -7.01
CA LYS A 101 -1.69 -3.63 -8.18
C LYS A 101 -3.19 -3.53 -8.49
N THR A 102 -4.03 -3.61 -7.47
CA THR A 102 -5.49 -3.46 -7.62
C THR A 102 -5.88 -2.08 -8.15
N ILE A 103 -5.29 -1.01 -7.62
CA ILE A 103 -5.55 0.37 -8.09
C ILE A 103 -5.08 0.54 -9.53
N GLU A 104 -3.91 0.01 -9.89
CA GLU A 104 -3.37 0.06 -11.26
C GLU A 104 -4.29 -0.67 -12.25
N GLN A 105 -4.79 -1.85 -11.90
CA GLN A 105 -5.73 -2.60 -12.72
C GLN A 105 -7.06 -1.85 -12.93
N LYS A 106 -7.63 -1.28 -11.86
CA LYS A 106 -8.85 -0.46 -11.96
C LYS A 106 -8.64 0.79 -12.82
N ARG A 107 -7.50 1.47 -12.68
CA ARG A 107 -7.15 2.63 -13.52
C ARG A 107 -6.99 2.25 -14.98
N ALA A 108 -6.35 1.11 -15.26
CA ALA A 108 -6.22 0.62 -16.63
C ALA A 108 -7.60 0.32 -17.25
N LEU A 109 -8.50 -0.29 -16.49
CA LEU A 109 -9.90 -0.50 -16.91
C LEU A 109 -10.63 0.82 -17.15
N LEU A 110 -10.44 1.82 -16.29
CA LEU A 110 -11.05 3.15 -16.42
C LEU A 110 -10.66 3.79 -17.75
N LEU A 111 -9.37 3.75 -18.11
CA LEU A 111 -8.86 4.26 -19.39
C LEU A 111 -9.43 3.50 -20.60
N VAL A 112 -9.73 2.20 -20.45
CA VAL A 112 -10.38 1.43 -21.51
C VAL A 112 -11.83 1.88 -21.72
N ILE A 113 -12.61 1.97 -20.63
CA ILE A 113 -14.02 2.42 -20.66
C ILE A 113 -14.13 3.84 -21.24
N GLU A 114 -13.17 4.69 -20.90
CA GLU A 114 -13.13 6.08 -21.32
C GLU A 114 -13.03 6.26 -22.84
N ASN A 115 -12.49 5.30 -23.60
CA ASN A 115 -12.48 5.36 -25.06
C ASN A 115 -13.89 5.30 -25.68
N TYR A 116 -14.89 4.92 -24.91
CA TYR A 116 -16.29 4.86 -25.33
C TYR A 116 -17.11 6.07 -24.86
N LEU A 117 -16.47 7.00 -24.14
CA LEU A 117 -17.08 8.24 -23.70
C LEU A 117 -16.79 9.36 -24.71
N PRO A 118 -17.68 10.37 -24.80
CA PRO A 118 -17.51 11.49 -25.73
C PRO A 118 -16.26 12.34 -25.44
N LEU A 119 -15.74 12.32 -24.21
CA LEU A 119 -14.55 13.06 -23.82
C LEU A 119 -13.68 12.25 -22.84
N PRO A 120 -12.40 11.96 -23.18
CA PRO A 120 -11.48 11.26 -22.30
C PRO A 120 -10.79 12.20 -21.30
N ILE A 121 -11.48 12.53 -20.22
CA ILE A 121 -11.03 13.43 -19.14
C ILE A 121 -9.77 12.90 -18.42
N PHE A 122 -9.83 11.67 -17.90
CA PHE A 122 -8.71 11.05 -17.20
C PHE A 122 -7.61 10.64 -18.16
N GLY A 123 -7.92 10.17 -19.36
CA GLY A 123 -6.94 9.80 -20.37
C GLY A 123 -6.07 10.99 -20.75
N THR A 124 -6.66 12.16 -20.96
CA THR A 124 -5.92 13.39 -21.27
C THR A 124 -5.15 13.92 -20.06
N LEU A 125 -5.74 13.91 -18.86
CA LEU A 125 -5.07 14.35 -17.63
C LEU A 125 -3.93 13.42 -17.21
N LEU A 126 -4.15 12.10 -17.23
CA LEU A 126 -3.11 11.10 -16.94
C LEU A 126 -2.01 11.14 -18.00
N HIS A 127 -2.33 11.30 -19.28
CA HIS A 127 -1.29 11.36 -20.31
C HIS A 127 -0.37 12.58 -20.10
N LYS A 128 -0.95 13.70 -19.67
CA LYS A 128 -0.19 14.90 -19.30
C LYS A 128 0.63 14.71 -18.02
N ALA A 129 0.06 14.09 -16.99
CA ALA A 129 0.78 13.78 -15.74
C ALA A 129 1.86 12.69 -15.92
N TYR A 130 1.65 11.74 -16.85
CA TYR A 130 2.59 10.66 -17.17
C TYR A 130 3.86 11.18 -17.86
N LEU A 131 3.79 12.30 -18.59
CA LEU A 131 4.97 12.93 -19.17
C LEU A 131 5.88 13.59 -18.12
N ASP A 132 5.32 14.04 -16.99
CA ASP A 132 6.09 14.73 -15.94
C ASP A 132 6.60 13.79 -14.81
N GLU A 133 5.92 12.67 -14.51
CA GLU A 133 6.19 11.89 -13.28
C GLU A 133 6.79 10.47 -13.50
N ILE A 134 7.40 10.18 -14.65
CA ILE A 134 8.03 8.86 -14.90
C ILE A 134 9.12 8.48 -13.89
N LYS A 135 9.62 9.38 -13.02
CA LYS A 135 10.84 9.09 -12.25
C LYS A 135 10.71 8.73 -10.76
N ASN A 136 9.59 8.95 -10.07
CA ASN A 136 9.50 8.55 -8.65
C ASN A 136 8.08 8.14 -8.26
N SER A 137 7.75 6.87 -8.49
CA SER A 137 6.45 6.32 -8.08
C SER A 137 6.21 6.61 -6.60
N LEU A 138 5.04 7.16 -6.25
CA LEU A 138 4.56 7.32 -4.86
C LEU A 138 4.89 6.10 -3.98
N THR A 139 4.91 4.90 -4.59
CA THR A 139 5.25 3.63 -3.96
C THR A 139 6.64 3.58 -3.35
N LEU A 140 7.67 4.20 -3.97
CA LEU A 140 9.03 4.21 -3.39
C LEU A 140 9.07 5.03 -2.10
N ARG A 141 8.35 6.16 -2.09
CA ARG A 141 8.22 7.01 -0.91
C ARG A 141 7.37 6.34 0.17
N GLU A 142 6.31 5.63 -0.22
CA GLU A 142 5.45 4.85 0.67
C GLU A 142 6.17 3.62 1.26
N MET A 143 7.07 2.98 0.52
CA MET A 143 7.87 1.85 1.00
C MET A 143 8.99 2.25 1.98
N PHE A 144 9.39 3.52 2.00
CA PHE A 144 10.43 3.98 2.91
C PHE A 144 10.07 3.80 4.38
N VAL A 145 8.79 4.04 4.73
CA VAL A 145 8.31 3.95 6.12
C VAL A 145 8.34 2.53 6.68
N PRO A 146 7.76 1.49 6.04
CA PRO A 146 7.90 0.13 6.53
C PRO A 146 9.36 -0.34 6.59
N ILE A 147 10.22 0.10 5.66
CA ILE A 147 11.65 -0.25 5.67
C ILE A 147 12.36 0.38 6.87
N SER A 148 12.03 1.62 7.25
CA SER A 148 12.64 2.25 8.42
C SER A 148 12.23 1.55 9.73
N PHE A 149 10.96 1.15 9.88
CA PHE A 149 10.52 0.33 11.01
C PHE A 149 11.19 -1.04 11.02
N LEU A 150 11.31 -1.70 9.87
CA LEU A 150 12.01 -2.98 9.74
C LEU A 150 13.47 -2.86 10.21
N ALA A 151 14.18 -1.82 9.78
CA ALA A 151 15.54 -1.54 10.21
C ALA A 151 15.62 -1.29 11.73
N ALA A 152 14.63 -0.58 12.30
CA ALA A 152 14.54 -0.36 13.74
C ALA A 152 14.37 -1.68 14.52
N TYR A 153 13.49 -2.58 14.09
CA TYR A 153 13.32 -3.89 14.73
C TYR A 153 14.57 -4.77 14.62
N ILE A 154 15.25 -4.75 13.46
CA ILE A 154 16.54 -5.47 13.29
C ILE A 154 17.58 -4.92 14.29
N LEU A 155 17.71 -3.59 14.39
CA LEU A 155 18.65 -2.95 15.30
C LEU A 155 18.32 -3.25 16.77
N LEU A 156 17.04 -3.20 17.16
CA LEU A 156 16.60 -3.58 18.51
C LEU A 156 16.90 -5.05 18.82
N GLY A 157 16.69 -5.95 17.87
CA GLY A 157 17.06 -7.36 18.00
C GLY A 157 18.56 -7.55 18.19
N LEU A 158 19.41 -6.85 17.42
CA LEU A 158 20.86 -6.90 17.57
C LEU A 158 21.33 -6.38 18.93
N ILE A 159 20.77 -5.25 19.40
CA ILE A 159 21.08 -4.71 20.73
C ILE A 159 20.72 -5.74 21.82
N LEU A 160 19.58 -6.43 21.67
CA LEU A 160 19.16 -7.44 22.65
C LEU A 160 20.11 -8.64 22.68
N ILE A 161 20.62 -9.09 21.53
CA ILE A 161 21.66 -10.13 21.47
C ILE A 161 22.94 -9.66 22.19
N MET A 162 23.42 -8.46 21.86
CA MET A 162 24.65 -7.92 22.46
C MET A 162 24.52 -7.66 23.97
N SER A 163 23.30 -7.39 24.44
CA SER A 163 23.00 -7.18 25.87
C SER A 163 22.93 -8.48 26.67
N HIS A 164 22.81 -9.65 26.02
CA HIS A 164 22.64 -10.94 26.68
C HIS A 164 23.90 -11.83 26.63
N ASN A 165 24.86 -11.50 25.75
CA ASN A 165 26.23 -12.02 25.77
C ASN A 165 27.11 -11.19 26.72
#